data_AF-E3KZJ2-F1
#
_entry.id   AF-E3KZJ2-F1
#
_cell.length_a   1.000
_cell.length_b   1.000
_cell.length_c   1.000
_cell.angle_alpha   90.00
_cell.angle_beta   90.00
_cell.angle_gamma   90.00
#
_symmetry.space_group_name_H-M   'P 1'
#
loop_
_entity.id
_entity.type
_entity.pdbx_description
1 polymer ?
#
loop_
_entity_poly.entity_id
_entity_poly.type
_entity_poly.pdbx_seq_one_letter_code
_entity_poly.pdbx_strand_id
1 'polypeptide(L)'
;MGQATETAKRAVVNPRTTKFEFGGRIVALGVTLSVPFFTYWLNLACTPQTRCLLGPQILDLRTLWNTTNFFSLEACYVYLGWYMYIPCTLLASTPWQIAFNSLICTILVTAAVFARWGGSPFLYIVDHYVELITASLIVSIYLSSSILLLEQFPARSDPSAWWQQQQRNLRCKPLSHLKKHD
;
A
#
# COMPACT_ATOMS: atom_id res chain seq x y z
N MET A 1 -22.10 -2.33 -41.20
CA MET A 1 -23.00 -1.52 -40.35
C MET A 1 -23.13 -2.03 -38.90
N GLY A 2 -22.54 -3.17 -38.49
CA GLY A 2 -22.74 -3.73 -37.13
C GLY A 2 -21.81 -3.24 -36.01
N GLN A 3 -20.74 -2.48 -36.31
CA GLN A 3 -19.78 -2.08 -35.27
C GLN A 3 -20.26 -0.89 -34.42
N ALA A 4 -20.96 0.09 -35.00
CA ALA A 4 -21.44 1.27 -34.27
C ALA A 4 -22.49 0.93 -33.20
N THR A 5 -23.32 -0.09 -33.45
CA THR A 5 -24.39 -0.53 -32.54
C THR A 5 -23.84 -1.26 -31.31
N GLU A 6 -22.76 -2.03 -31.47
CA GLU A 6 -22.03 -2.67 -30.37
C GLU A 6 -21.35 -1.64 -29.45
N THR A 7 -20.75 -0.59 -30.03
CA THR A 7 -20.06 0.46 -29.24
C THR A 7 -21.06 1.27 -28.42
N ALA A 8 -22.22 1.59 -28.99
CA ALA A 8 -23.30 2.27 -28.29
C ALA A 8 -23.85 1.44 -27.12
N LYS A 9 -24.01 0.12 -27.31
CA LYS A 9 -24.50 -0.78 -26.25
C LYS A 9 -23.48 -0.92 -25.10
N ARG A 10 -22.17 -0.95 -25.40
CA ARG A 10 -21.12 -0.96 -24.36
C ARG A 10 -21.01 0.35 -23.60
N ALA A 11 -21.24 1.49 -24.26
CA ALA A 11 -21.26 2.81 -23.61
C ALA A 11 -22.43 2.97 -22.63
N VAL A 12 -23.55 2.26 -22.84
CA VAL A 12 -24.70 2.23 -21.93
C VAL A 12 -24.49 1.24 -20.78
N VAL A 13 -23.82 0.11 -21.03
CA VAL A 13 -23.58 -0.94 -20.01
C VAL A 13 -22.50 -0.55 -19.00
N ASN A 14 -21.51 0.27 -19.38
CA ASN A 14 -20.53 0.84 -18.45
C ASN A 14 -20.16 2.27 -18.87
N PRO A 15 -21.04 3.25 -18.62
CA PRO A 15 -20.77 4.64 -18.96
C PRO A 15 -19.54 5.11 -18.18
N ARG A 16 -18.49 5.56 -18.88
CA ARG A 16 -17.36 6.24 -18.24
C ARG A 16 -17.89 7.54 -17.64
N THR A 17 -18.03 7.58 -16.32
CA THR A 17 -18.42 8.78 -15.59
C THR A 17 -17.26 9.77 -15.61
N THR A 18 -17.43 10.90 -16.31
CA THR A 18 -16.45 12.01 -16.31
C THR A 18 -16.81 13.09 -15.29
N LYS A 19 -17.93 12.92 -14.59
CA LYS A 19 -18.41 13.81 -13.54
C LYS A 19 -18.18 13.15 -12.18
N PHE A 20 -17.55 13.89 -11.29
CA PHE A 20 -17.31 13.48 -9.91
C PHE A 20 -18.53 13.89 -9.08
N GLU A 21 -19.30 12.92 -8.61
CA GLU A 21 -20.56 13.17 -7.88
C GLU A 21 -20.35 13.68 -6.45
N PHE A 22 -19.14 13.55 -5.88
CA PHE A 22 -18.85 13.96 -4.51
C PHE A 22 -17.46 14.57 -4.41
N GLY A 23 -17.35 15.87 -4.70
CA GLY A 23 -16.17 16.72 -4.42
C GLY A 23 -14.84 16.33 -5.07
N GLY A 24 -14.82 15.26 -5.88
CA GLY A 24 -13.71 14.83 -6.73
C GLY A 24 -12.36 14.88 -6.04
N ARG A 25 -11.44 15.67 -6.62
CA ARG A 25 -10.06 15.80 -6.14
C ARG A 25 -9.95 16.49 -4.78
N ILE A 26 -10.86 17.42 -4.47
CA ILE A 26 -10.78 18.21 -3.23
C ILE A 26 -11.11 17.33 -2.03
N VAL A 27 -12.14 16.49 -2.14
CA VAL A 27 -12.48 15.51 -1.10
C VAL A 27 -11.38 14.47 -0.93
N ALA A 28 -10.80 13.98 -2.04
CA ALA A 28 -9.67 13.07 -1.98
C ALA A 28 -8.48 13.68 -1.21
N LEU A 29 -8.11 14.93 -1.49
CA LEU A 29 -7.06 15.65 -0.75
C LEU A 29 -7.44 15.82 0.73
N GLY A 30 -8.69 16.16 1.02
CA GLY A 30 -9.19 16.28 2.39
C GLY A 30 -9.03 14.98 3.19
N VAL A 31 -9.38 13.83 2.60
CA VAL A 31 -9.20 12.52 3.25
C VAL A 31 -7.72 12.15 3.40
N THR A 32 -6.91 12.40 2.37
CA THR A 32 -5.47 12.09 2.43
C THR A 32 -4.74 12.92 3.48
N LEU A 33 -5.15 14.16 3.71
CA LEU A 33 -4.57 15.03 4.75
C LEU A 33 -5.16 14.77 6.15
N SER A 34 -6.44 14.42 6.24
CA SER A 34 -7.09 14.19 7.52
C SER A 34 -6.58 12.95 8.23
N VAL A 35 -6.30 11.87 7.50
CA VAL A 35 -5.80 10.62 8.07
C VAL A 35 -4.50 10.82 8.87
N PRO A 36 -3.40 11.32 8.29
CA PRO A 36 -2.19 11.55 9.07
C PRO A 36 -2.39 12.59 10.18
N PHE A 37 -3.19 13.63 9.93
CA PHE A 37 -3.52 14.63 10.95
C PHE A 37 -4.15 13.97 12.20
N PHE A 38 -5.20 13.17 12.02
CA PHE A 38 -5.85 12.49 13.13
C PHE A 38 -4.95 11.45 13.79
N THR A 39 -4.10 10.76 13.02
CA THR A 39 -3.14 9.79 13.58
C THR A 39 -2.13 10.48 14.50
N TYR A 40 -1.52 11.61 14.08
CA TYR A 40 -0.61 12.37 14.95
C TYR A 40 -1.36 12.96 16.14
N TRP A 41 -2.54 13.54 15.90
CA TRP A 41 -3.34 14.15 16.96
C TRP A 41 -3.69 13.14 18.06
N LEU A 42 -4.17 11.95 17.70
CA LEU A 42 -4.55 10.92 18.66
C LEU A 42 -3.34 10.37 19.42
N ASN A 43 -2.20 10.19 18.74
CA ASN A 43 -0.96 9.75 19.38
C ASN A 43 -0.46 10.78 20.40
N LEU A 44 -0.48 12.06 20.03
CA LEU A 44 -0.03 13.17 20.85
C LEU A 44 -0.99 13.53 22.00
N ALA A 45 -2.29 13.30 21.80
CA ALA A 45 -3.30 13.54 22.84
C ALA A 45 -3.19 12.53 24.00
N CYS A 46 -2.63 11.35 23.75
CA CYS A 46 -2.56 10.24 24.69
C CYS A 46 -1.10 9.94 25.06
N THR A 47 -0.48 10.86 25.80
CA THR A 47 0.86 10.69 26.36
C THR A 47 0.77 10.32 27.85
N PRO A 48 1.81 9.70 28.44
CA PRO A 48 1.83 9.43 29.88
C PRO A 48 1.66 10.69 30.74
N GLN A 49 1.98 11.88 30.19
CA GLN A 49 1.80 13.18 30.83
C GLN A 49 0.34 13.63 30.84
N THR A 50 -0.40 13.42 29.75
CA THR A 50 -1.81 13.84 29.63
C THR A 50 -2.80 12.79 30.14
N ARG A 51 -2.35 11.56 30.47
CA ARG A 51 -3.19 10.41 30.85
C ARG A 51 -4.40 10.22 29.93
N CYS A 52 -4.28 10.64 28.67
CA CYS A 52 -5.33 10.57 27.66
C CYS A 52 -6.64 11.29 28.04
N LEU A 53 -6.60 12.22 29.01
CA LEU A 53 -7.70 13.10 29.37
C LEU A 53 -7.70 14.28 28.40
N LEU A 54 -8.80 14.47 27.67
CA LEU A 54 -9.03 15.66 26.84
C LEU A 54 -9.27 16.88 27.74
N GLY A 55 -8.19 17.41 28.32
CA GLY A 55 -8.18 18.63 29.14
C GLY A 55 -7.56 19.82 28.39
N PRO A 56 -7.61 21.05 28.93
CA PRO A 56 -7.11 22.25 28.24
C PRO A 56 -5.62 22.21 27.88
N GLN A 57 -4.85 21.25 28.43
CA GLN A 57 -3.43 21.07 28.14
C GLN A 57 -3.15 20.50 26.73
N ILE A 58 -4.11 19.84 26.06
CA ILE A 58 -3.94 19.43 24.65
C ILE A 58 -3.99 20.60 23.65
N LEU A 59 -4.33 21.81 24.09
CA LEU A 59 -4.27 23.03 23.26
C LEU A 59 -2.90 23.70 23.23
N ASP A 60 -1.95 23.30 24.08
CA ASP A 60 -0.58 23.82 24.01
C ASP A 60 0.26 23.05 22.97
N LEU A 61 -0.09 23.26 21.69
CA LEU A 61 0.57 22.64 20.54
C LEU A 61 2.07 22.97 20.48
N ARG A 62 2.49 24.11 21.03
CA ARG A 62 3.89 24.57 20.98
C ARG A 62 4.79 23.71 21.86
N THR A 63 4.35 23.42 23.08
CA THR A 63 5.09 22.58 24.02
C THR A 63 5.15 21.14 23.53
N LEU A 64 4.06 20.64 22.93
CA LEU A 64 3.97 19.32 22.33
C LEU A 64 4.88 19.13 21.11
N TRP A 65 4.95 20.15 20.25
CA TRP A 65 5.78 20.11 19.04
C TRP A 65 7.28 20.09 19.39
N ASN A 66 7.67 20.77 20.47
CA ASN A 66 9.08 20.90 20.84
C ASN A 66 9.66 19.65 21.52
N THR A 67 8.82 18.79 22.07
CA THR A 67 9.24 17.56 22.78
C THR A 67 9.22 16.31 21.91
N THR A 68 8.68 16.40 20.69
CA THR A 68 8.47 15.24 19.83
C THR A 68 9.51 15.18 18.71
N ASN A 69 10.27 14.10 18.63
CA ASN A 69 11.07 13.81 17.45
C ASN A 69 10.15 13.29 16.35
N PHE A 70 9.96 14.08 15.30
CA PHE A 70 9.10 13.70 14.20
C PHE A 70 9.80 12.74 13.23
N PHE A 71 11.12 12.79 13.11
CA PHE A 71 11.85 12.02 12.10
C PHE A 71 13.14 11.42 12.64
N SER A 72 13.36 10.14 12.32
CA SER A 72 14.57 9.40 12.64
C SER A 72 14.98 8.53 11.45
N LEU A 73 16.28 8.50 11.17
CA LEU A 73 16.85 7.67 10.12
C LEU A 73 16.73 6.18 10.47
N GLU A 74 16.86 5.82 11.75
CA GLU A 74 16.74 4.43 12.20
C GLU A 74 15.35 3.86 11.91
N ALA A 75 14.30 4.60 12.30
CA ALA A 75 12.92 4.22 12.01
C ALA A 75 12.64 4.14 10.50
N CYS A 76 13.26 5.02 9.71
CA CYS A 76 13.17 5.00 8.25
C CYS A 76 13.74 3.72 7.65
N TYR A 77 14.93 3.27 8.09
CA TYR A 77 15.52 2.01 7.62
C TYR A 77 14.70 0.79 8.02
N VAL A 78 14.18 0.76 9.25
CA VAL A 78 13.30 -0.32 9.70
C VAL A 78 12.04 -0.37 8.84
N TYR A 79 11.44 0.77 8.52
CA TYR A 79 10.26 0.87 7.65
C TYR A 79 10.55 0.43 6.21
N LEU A 80 11.69 0.84 5.63
CA LEU A 80 12.12 0.40 4.30
C LEU A 80 12.43 -1.10 4.26
N GLY A 81 13.08 -1.63 5.29
CA GLY A 81 13.32 -3.07 5.44
C GLY A 81 12.01 -3.86 5.45
N TRP A 82 10.98 -3.36 6.14
CA TRP A 82 9.64 -3.93 6.08
C TRP A 82 9.00 -3.82 4.69
N TYR A 83 9.17 -2.72 3.97
CA TYR A 83 8.63 -2.57 2.62
C TYR A 83 9.27 -3.54 1.61
N MET A 84 10.56 -3.83 1.76
CA MET A 84 11.32 -4.75 0.91
C MET A 84 10.97 -6.23 1.15
N TYR A 85 10.27 -6.55 2.24
CA TYR A 85 9.80 -7.89 2.53
C TYR A 85 8.77 -8.38 1.49
N ILE A 86 7.86 -7.51 1.04
CA ILE A 86 6.80 -7.85 0.07
C ILE A 86 7.38 -8.36 -1.27
N PRO A 87 8.28 -7.63 -1.97
CA PRO A 87 8.87 -8.11 -3.21
C PRO A 87 9.68 -9.40 -3.01
N CYS A 88 10.27 -9.61 -1.83
CA CYS A 88 10.99 -10.85 -1.52
C CYS A 88 10.06 -12.08 -1.52
N THR A 89 8.82 -11.93 -1.02
CA THR A 89 7.80 -13.01 -1.08
C THR A 89 7.25 -13.25 -2.50
N LEU A 90 7.25 -12.22 -3.36
CA LEU A 90 6.87 -12.29 -4.78
C LEU A 90 7.88 -13.07 -5.63
N LEU A 91 9.18 -12.90 -5.36
CA LEU A 91 10.25 -13.63 -6.04
C LEU A 91 10.21 -15.14 -5.76
N ALA A 92 9.67 -15.54 -4.60
CA ALA A 92 9.61 -16.93 -4.18
C ALA A 92 8.32 -17.67 -4.59
N SER A 93 7.33 -17.00 -5.18
CA SER A 93 5.96 -17.55 -5.29
C SER A 93 5.30 -17.41 -6.67
N THR A 94 4.44 -18.36 -7.02
CA THR A 94 3.52 -18.25 -8.18
C THR A 94 2.32 -17.36 -7.87
N PRO A 95 1.67 -16.70 -8.85
CA PRO A 95 0.69 -15.63 -8.61
C PRO A 95 -0.49 -15.97 -7.69
N TRP A 96 -0.90 -17.23 -7.63
CA TRP A 96 -2.03 -17.68 -6.78
C TRP A 96 -1.62 -18.05 -5.35
N GLN A 97 -0.33 -18.24 -5.09
CA GLN A 97 0.21 -18.63 -3.78
C GLN A 97 0.76 -17.43 -2.99
N ILE A 98 0.87 -16.26 -3.61
CA ILE A 98 1.51 -15.07 -3.03
C ILE A 98 0.90 -14.72 -1.66
N ALA A 99 -0.44 -14.67 -1.56
CA ALA A 99 -1.11 -14.25 -0.34
C ALA A 99 -0.91 -15.22 0.85
N PHE A 100 -0.90 -16.53 0.57
CA PHE A 100 -0.73 -17.54 1.62
C PHE A 100 0.73 -17.66 2.04
N ASN A 101 1.66 -17.63 1.07
CA ASN A 101 3.09 -17.67 1.34
C ASN A 101 3.58 -16.43 2.08
N SER A 102 3.06 -15.23 1.76
CA SER A 102 3.40 -14.01 2.49
C SER A 102 2.93 -14.06 3.93
N LEU A 103 1.74 -14.63 4.18
CA LEU A 103 1.22 -14.79 5.55
C LEU A 103 2.09 -15.75 6.36
N ILE A 104 2.41 -16.93 5.82
CA ILE A 104 3.28 -17.92 6.48
C ILE A 104 4.65 -17.32 6.74
N CYS A 105 5.24 -16.66 5.75
CA CYS A 105 6.56 -16.05 5.89
C CYS A 105 6.54 -14.95 6.98
N THR A 106 5.45 -14.19 7.12
CA THR A 106 5.33 -13.16 8.16
C THR A 106 5.24 -13.82 9.53
N ILE A 107 4.45 -14.89 9.65
CA ILE A 107 4.34 -15.66 10.90
C ILE A 107 5.71 -16.25 11.28
N LEU A 108 6.44 -16.83 10.33
CA LEU A 108 7.76 -17.42 10.57
C LEU A 108 8.80 -16.38 10.98
N VAL A 109 8.85 -15.25 10.29
CA VAL A 109 9.77 -14.14 10.65
C VAL A 109 9.40 -13.60 12.02
N THR A 110 8.13 -13.38 12.30
CA THR A 110 7.66 -12.88 13.60
C THR A 110 7.98 -13.88 14.72
N ALA A 111 7.74 -15.18 14.49
CA ALA A 111 8.05 -16.23 15.45
C ALA A 111 9.57 -16.38 15.69
N ALA A 112 10.39 -16.29 14.64
CA ALA A 112 11.85 -16.33 14.74
C ALA A 112 12.37 -15.11 15.51
N VAL A 113 11.82 -13.94 15.26
CA VAL A 113 12.15 -12.70 15.98
C VAL A 113 11.76 -12.81 17.45
N PHE A 114 10.56 -13.31 17.74
CA PHE A 114 10.09 -13.51 19.11
C PHE A 114 10.93 -14.56 19.85
N ALA A 115 11.30 -15.66 19.20
CA ALA A 115 12.13 -16.70 19.80
C ALA A 115 13.55 -16.23 20.14
N ARG A 116 14.09 -15.27 19.37
CA ARG A 116 15.48 -14.81 19.52
C ARG A 116 15.63 -13.54 20.37
N TRP A 117 14.66 -12.63 20.31
CA TRP A 117 14.71 -11.32 20.99
C TRP A 117 13.53 -11.07 21.92
N GLY A 118 12.60 -12.01 22.06
CA GLY A 118 11.43 -11.88 22.95
C GLY A 118 10.47 -10.77 22.51
N GLY A 119 10.00 -9.98 23.48
CA GLY A 119 9.06 -8.86 23.26
C GLY A 119 9.71 -7.50 22.99
N SER A 120 11.03 -7.39 23.11
CA SER A 120 11.77 -6.12 22.90
C SER A 120 11.50 -5.44 21.54
N PRO A 121 11.51 -6.14 20.39
CA PRO A 121 11.29 -5.48 19.09
C PRO A 121 9.87 -4.93 18.91
N PHE A 122 8.88 -5.42 19.65
CA PHE A 122 7.52 -4.87 19.62
C PHE A 122 7.41 -3.56 20.41
N LEU A 123 8.20 -3.41 21.48
CA LEU A 123 8.28 -2.16 22.23
C LEU A 123 8.93 -1.05 21.39
N TYR A 124 9.92 -1.39 20.56
CA TYR A 124 10.56 -0.44 19.65
C TYR A 124 9.55 0.28 18.74
N ILE A 125 8.57 -0.45 18.21
CA ILE A 125 7.52 0.11 17.35
C ILE A 125 6.66 1.12 18.11
N VAL A 126 6.36 0.85 19.38
CA VAL A 126 5.55 1.74 20.23
C VAL A 126 6.32 3.00 20.57
N ASP A 127 7.60 2.86 20.93
CA ASP A 127 8.46 3.98 21.31
C ASP A 127 8.76 4.93 20.13
N HIS A 128 8.89 4.39 18.92
CA HIS A 128 9.24 5.15 17.71
C HIS A 128 8.04 5.31 16.77
N TYR A 129 6.81 5.20 17.28
CA TYR A 129 5.59 5.18 16.46
C TYR A 129 5.41 6.44 15.61
N VAL A 130 5.68 7.62 16.18
CA VAL A 130 5.59 8.91 15.46
C VAL A 130 6.57 8.96 14.28
N GLU A 131 7.79 8.45 14.50
CA GLU A 131 8.86 8.40 13.49
C GLU A 131 8.54 7.39 12.38
N LEU A 132 7.85 6.30 12.71
CA LEU A 132 7.36 5.34 11.72
C LEU A 132 6.24 5.93 10.85
N ILE A 133 5.35 6.76 11.42
CA ILE A 133 4.31 7.43 10.62
C ILE A 133 4.94 8.43 9.67
N THR A 134 5.91 9.24 10.09
CA THR A 134 6.58 10.18 9.18
C THR A 134 7.35 9.46 8.08
N ALA A 135 8.06 8.36 8.41
CA ALA A 135 8.71 7.51 7.42
C ALA A 135 7.70 6.98 6.40
N SER A 136 6.53 6.52 6.84
CA SER A 136 5.45 6.05 5.95
C SER A 136 4.92 7.12 5.01
N LEU A 137 4.81 8.37 5.48
CA LEU A 137 4.36 9.50 4.66
C LEU A 137 5.40 9.88 3.61
N ILE A 138 6.69 9.91 3.98
CA ILE A 138 7.78 10.18 3.05
C ILE A 138 7.82 9.13 1.95
N VAL A 139 7.74 7.84 2.31
CA VAL A 139 7.71 6.75 1.33
C VAL A 139 6.47 6.83 0.44
N SER A 140 5.30 7.19 0.99
CA SER A 140 4.07 7.33 0.21
C SER A 140 4.14 8.47 -0.80
N ILE A 141 4.69 9.63 -0.41
CA ILE A 141 4.90 10.77 -1.30
C ILE A 141 5.90 10.42 -2.39
N TYR A 142 7.00 9.76 -2.02
CA TYR A 142 8.03 9.31 -2.95
C TYR A 142 7.47 8.32 -3.97
N LEU A 143 6.74 7.30 -3.51
CA LEU A 143 6.13 6.29 -4.36
C LEU A 143 5.08 6.91 -5.29
N SER A 144 4.21 7.78 -4.78
CA SER A 144 3.21 8.48 -5.58
C SER A 144 3.85 9.35 -6.66
N SER A 145 4.90 10.11 -6.31
CA SER A 145 5.66 10.93 -7.26
C SER A 145 6.35 10.07 -8.33
N SER A 146 6.92 8.93 -7.93
CA SER A 146 7.59 7.99 -8.84
C SER A 146 6.62 7.39 -9.85
N ILE A 147 5.42 7.01 -9.42
CA ILE A 147 4.36 6.49 -10.30
C ILE A 147 3.89 7.56 -11.28
N LEU A 148 3.68 8.79 -10.82
CA LEU A 148 3.29 9.91 -11.69
C LEU A 148 4.38 10.23 -12.73
N LEU A 149 5.66 10.20 -12.33
CA LEU A 149 6.77 10.35 -13.26
C LEU A 149 6.83 9.21 -14.29
N LEU A 150 6.55 7.98 -13.89
CA LEU A 150 6.48 6.83 -14.79
C LEU A 150 5.32 6.92 -15.78
N GLU A 151 4.17 7.48 -15.39
CA GLU A 151 3.07 7.77 -16.34
C GLU A 151 3.36 8.94 -17.27
N GLN A 152 4.20 9.89 -16.85
CA GLN A 152 4.63 11.01 -17.69
C GLN A 152 5.54 10.56 -18.84
N PHE A 153 6.26 9.45 -18.68
CA PHE A 153 6.94 8.78 -19.79
C PHE A 153 5.91 7.95 -20.57
N PRO A 154 5.60 8.30 -21.83
CA PRO A 154 4.72 7.49 -22.65
C PRO A 154 5.45 6.20 -23.01
N ALA A 155 5.41 5.20 -22.13
CA ALA A 155 5.58 3.84 -22.54
C ALA A 155 4.42 3.54 -23.48
N ARG A 156 4.70 3.62 -24.78
CA ARG A 156 3.88 3.05 -25.85
C ARG A 156 3.80 1.54 -25.60
N SER A 157 2.95 1.13 -24.68
CA SER A 157 2.53 -0.24 -24.50
C SER A 157 1.10 -0.19 -24.02
N ASP A 158 0.21 -0.26 -25.00
CA ASP A 158 -1.20 -0.51 -24.83
C ASP A 158 -1.39 -1.63 -23.78
N PRO A 159 -1.93 -1.35 -22.57
CA PRO A 159 -2.07 -2.36 -21.52
C PRO A 159 -2.98 -3.53 -21.96
N SER A 160 -3.78 -3.31 -23.01
CA SER A 160 -4.58 -4.34 -23.69
C SER A 160 -3.72 -5.37 -24.43
N ALA A 161 -2.55 -4.98 -24.97
CA ALA A 161 -1.66 -5.86 -25.72
C ALA A 161 -0.90 -6.82 -24.79
N TRP A 162 -0.50 -6.35 -23.59
CA TRP A 162 0.19 -7.19 -22.61
C TRP A 162 -0.75 -8.25 -22.01
N TRP A 163 -1.98 -7.86 -21.65
CA TRP A 163 -3.02 -8.81 -21.20
C TRP A 163 -3.43 -9.82 -22.29
N GLN A 164 -3.51 -9.40 -23.55
CA GLN A 164 -3.77 -10.30 -24.69
C GLN A 164 -2.61 -11.27 -24.95
N GLN A 165 -1.36 -10.83 -24.80
CA GLN A 165 -0.18 -11.69 -24.95
C GLN A 165 -0.11 -12.76 -23.86
N GLN A 166 -0.46 -12.39 -22.62
CA GLN A 166 -0.47 -13.32 -21.49
C GLN A 166 -1.62 -14.33 -21.58
N GLN A 167 -2.80 -13.93 -22.08
CA GLN A 167 -3.89 -14.86 -22.36
C GLN A 167 -3.62 -15.80 -23.53
N ARG A 168 -2.86 -15.37 -24.56
CA ARG A 168 -2.43 -16.26 -25.66
C ARG A 168 -1.41 -17.31 -25.20
N ASN A 169 -0.50 -16.96 -24.29
CA ASN A 169 0.46 -17.92 -23.73
C ASN A 169 -0.19 -18.91 -22.76
N LEU A 170 -1.32 -18.56 -22.13
CA LEU A 170 -2.09 -19.47 -21.27
C LEU A 170 -3.10 -20.34 -22.05
N ARG A 171 -3.48 -19.94 -23.27
CA ARG A 171 -4.28 -20.76 -24.20
C ARG A 171 -3.40 -21.33 -25.31
N CYS A 172 -2.64 -22.38 -24.97
CA CYS A 172 -2.61 -23.66 -25.70
C CYS A 172 -1.45 -24.56 -25.26
N LYS A 173 -1.79 -25.69 -24.63
CA LYS A 173 -1.43 -26.98 -25.24
C LYS A 173 -2.60 -27.94 -25.05
N PRO A 174 -3.53 -28.05 -26.02
CA PRO A 174 -4.43 -29.19 -26.05
C PRO A 174 -3.59 -30.48 -26.12
N LEU A 175 -3.85 -31.39 -25.19
CA LEU A 175 -3.23 -32.72 -25.14
C LEU A 175 -3.74 -33.54 -26.34
N SER A 176 -3.05 -33.46 -27.48
CA SER A 176 -3.36 -34.27 -28.68
C SER A 176 -2.42 -35.46 -28.83
N HIS A 177 -2.06 -36.14 -27.74
CA HIS A 177 -1.16 -37.31 -27.77
C HIS A 177 -1.67 -38.54 -26.98
N LEU A 178 -2.98 -38.72 -26.87
CA LEU A 178 -3.58 -40.00 -26.47
C LEU A 178 -4.40 -40.56 -27.64
N LYS A 179 -3.69 -41.00 -28.68
CA LYS A 179 -4.24 -41.90 -29.69
C LYS A 179 -3.88 -43.32 -29.27
N LYS A 180 -4.92 -44.08 -28.93
CA LYS A 180 -5.03 -45.55 -28.88
C LYS A 180 -3.83 -46.30 -29.44
N HIS A 181 -3.22 -47.13 -28.61
CA HIS A 181 -2.66 -48.40 -29.05
C HIS A 181 -3.43 -49.50 -28.32
N ASP A 182 -4.21 -50.23 -29.13
CA ASP A 182 -4.52 -51.65 -28.87
C ASP A 182 -3.21 -52.47 -28.83
#